data_AF-A0A194S8N2-F1
#
_entry.id   AF-A0A194S8N2-F1
#
_cell.length_a   1.000
_cell.length_b   1.000
_cell.length_c   1.000
_cell.angle_alpha   90.00
_cell.angle_beta   90.00
_cell.angle_gamma   90.00
#
_symmetry.space_group_name_H-M   'P 1'
#
loop_
_entity.id
_entity.type
_entity.pdbx_description
1 polymer ?
#
loop_
_entity_poly.entity_id
_entity_poly.type
_entity_poly.pdbx_seq_one_letter_code
_entity_poly.pdbx_strand_id
1 'polypeptide(L)'
;CLIEGCGRAFPRKSAIESHIQTHLEDKPFVCPHDDCGASFVRQHDLRRHERIHSDNKPFPCGCGKAFARGDALTRHRARGICSGAAGGR
;
A
#
# COMPACT_ATOMS: atom_id res chain seq x y z
N CYS A 1 0.65 -14.21 -16.88
CA CYS A 1 -0.80 -13.99 -16.82
C CYS A 1 -1.32 -14.40 -18.18
N LEU A 2 -2.31 -15.29 -18.24
CA LEU A 2 -2.84 -15.83 -19.52
C LEU A 2 -4.05 -15.05 -20.04
N ILE A 3 -4.45 -13.99 -19.34
CA ILE A 3 -5.53 -13.11 -19.78
C ILE A 3 -5.03 -12.24 -20.93
N GLU A 4 -5.75 -12.29 -22.04
CA GLU A 4 -5.49 -11.51 -23.25
C GLU A 4 -5.33 -10.01 -22.91
N GLY A 5 -4.30 -9.38 -23.49
CA GLY A 5 -3.99 -7.97 -23.26
C GLY A 5 -3.31 -7.62 -21.92
N CYS A 6 -3.16 -8.56 -20.99
CA CYS A 6 -2.50 -8.25 -19.70
C CYS A 6 -0.96 -8.23 -19.78
N GLY A 7 -0.35 -9.16 -20.53
CA GLY A 7 1.10 -9.22 -20.77
C GLY A 7 2.01 -9.39 -19.55
N ARG A 8 1.49 -9.51 -18.33
CA ARG A 8 2.31 -9.59 -17.10
C ARG A 8 2.84 -10.99 -16.84
N ALA A 9 4.16 -11.10 -16.66
CA ALA A 9 4.83 -12.31 -16.19
C ALA A 9 5.13 -12.23 -14.68
N PHE A 10 5.04 -13.36 -13.98
CA PHE A 10 5.36 -13.43 -12.56
C PHE A 10 6.20 -14.68 -12.27
N PRO A 11 7.19 -14.60 -11.38
CA PRO A 11 8.11 -15.70 -11.09
C PRO A 11 7.54 -16.77 -10.16
N ARG A 12 6.35 -16.55 -9.57
CA ARG A 12 5.73 -17.46 -8.58
C ARG A 12 4.25 -17.66 -8.90
N LYS A 13 3.76 -18.89 -8.75
CA LYS A 13 2.34 -19.23 -8.95
C LYS A 13 1.41 -18.39 -8.08
N SER A 14 1.73 -18.25 -6.80
CA SER A 14 0.96 -17.43 -5.84
C SER A 14 0.84 -15.95 -6.25
N ALA A 15 1.86 -15.41 -6.92
CA ALA A 15 1.84 -14.05 -7.44
C ALA A 15 0.92 -13.92 -8.67
N ILE A 16 0.87 -14.93 -9.54
CA ILE A 16 -0.07 -15.00 -10.68
C ILE A 16 -1.50 -15.13 -10.17
N GLU A 17 -1.77 -16.03 -9.23
CA GLU A 17 -3.10 -16.22 -8.63
C GLU A 17 -3.61 -14.93 -7.99
N SER A 18 -2.77 -14.28 -7.17
CA SER A 18 -3.08 -12.98 -6.55
C SER A 18 -3.28 -11.85 -7.56
N HIS A 19 -2.72 -11.97 -8.76
CA HIS A 19 -2.88 -11.01 -9.85
C HIS A 19 -4.14 -11.30 -10.67
N ILE A 20 -4.51 -12.55 -10.89
CA ILE A 20 -5.75 -12.90 -11.59
C ILE A 20 -6.96 -12.30 -10.87
N GLN A 21 -6.93 -12.29 -9.54
CA GLN A 21 -7.96 -11.64 -8.72
C GLN A 21 -8.11 -10.13 -9.00
N THR A 22 -7.15 -9.45 -9.63
CA THR A 22 -7.31 -8.03 -10.00
C THR A 22 -8.08 -7.82 -11.30
N HIS A 23 -8.29 -8.88 -12.08
CA HIS A 23 -9.12 -8.85 -13.29
C HIS A 23 -10.58 -9.18 -12.99
N LEU A 24 -10.82 -9.90 -11.90
CA LEU A 24 -12.14 -10.11 -11.36
C LEU A 24 -12.49 -8.86 -10.56
N GLU A 25 -13.57 -8.16 -10.91
CA GLU A 25 -14.04 -6.98 -10.16
C GLU A 25 -14.54 -7.34 -8.74
N ASP A 26 -14.47 -8.63 -8.38
CA ASP A 26 -14.73 -9.15 -7.06
C ASP A 26 -13.67 -8.67 -6.07
N LYS A 27 -14.10 -7.81 -5.17
CA LYS A 27 -13.30 -7.28 -4.07
C LYS A 27 -13.91 -7.79 -2.76
N PRO A 28 -13.61 -9.04 -2.36
CA PRO A 28 -14.30 -9.69 -1.27
C PRO A 28 -13.97 -9.06 0.09
N PHE A 29 -12.90 -8.26 0.17
CA PHE A 29 -12.46 -7.62 1.41
C PHE A 29 -12.97 -6.17 1.46
N VAL A 30 -14.12 -5.97 2.08
CA VAL A 30 -14.74 -4.64 2.27
C VAL A 30 -14.26 -4.03 3.59
N CYS A 31 -14.03 -2.71 3.58
CA CYS A 31 -13.72 -1.95 4.77
C CYS A 31 -14.92 -1.96 5.72
N PRO A 32 -14.74 -2.35 7.00
CA PRO A 32 -15.84 -2.42 7.96
C PRO A 32 -16.29 -1.03 8.45
N HIS A 33 -15.64 0.05 8.03
CA HIS A 33 -16.05 1.40 8.40
C HIS A 33 -17.21 1.85 7.50
N ASP A 34 -18.40 2.03 8.08
CA ASP A 34 -19.66 2.33 7.38
C ASP A 34 -19.56 3.44 6.32
N ASP A 35 -18.90 4.56 6.63
CA ASP A 35 -18.81 5.70 5.70
C ASP A 35 -17.70 5.56 4.63
N CYS A 36 -16.91 4.49 4.67
CA CYS A 36 -15.77 4.34 3.77
C CYS A 36 -16.12 3.65 2.44
N GLY A 37 -16.92 2.58 2.49
CA GLY A 37 -17.32 1.79 1.31
C GLY A 37 -16.17 1.18 0.48
N ALA A 38 -14.92 1.29 0.94
CA ALA A 38 -13.76 0.84 0.18
C ALA A 38 -13.65 -0.69 0.18
N SER A 39 -13.41 -1.28 -0.99
CA SER A 39 -13.22 -2.72 -1.15
C SER A 39 -11.88 -3.05 -1.80
N PHE A 40 -11.33 -4.20 -1.42
CA PHE A 40 -10.00 -4.66 -1.80
C PHE A 40 -10.04 -6.10 -2.28
N VAL A 41 -9.16 -6.39 -3.23
CA VAL A 41 -8.94 -7.75 -3.76
C VAL A 41 -8.19 -8.63 -2.76
N ARG A 42 -7.41 -8.03 -1.84
CA ARG A 42 -6.56 -8.76 -0.90
C ARG A 42 -6.73 -8.28 0.52
N GLN A 43 -6.75 -9.21 1.46
CA GLN A 43 -6.90 -8.91 2.89
C GLN A 43 -5.77 -8.01 3.45
N HIS A 44 -4.53 -8.18 2.99
CA HIS A 44 -3.43 -7.32 3.45
C HIS A 44 -3.55 -5.89 2.94
N ASP A 45 -4.21 -5.68 1.79
CA ASP A 45 -4.48 -4.35 1.28
C ASP A 45 -5.58 -3.66 2.12
N LEU A 46 -6.63 -4.40 2.52
CA LEU A 46 -7.64 -3.93 3.49
C LEU A 46 -6.99 -3.57 4.84
N ARG A 47 -6.21 -4.48 5.45
CA ARG A 47 -5.52 -4.20 6.73
C ARG A 47 -4.59 -2.99 6.66
N ARG A 48 -3.97 -2.74 5.51
CA ARG A 48 -3.16 -1.54 5.29
C ARG A 48 -4.03 -0.29 5.18
N HIS A 49 -5.17 -0.40 4.52
CA HIS A 49 -6.14 0.68 4.39
C HIS A 49 -6.74 1.07 5.74
N GLU A 50 -7.08 0.13 6.62
CA GLU A 50 -7.64 0.41 7.95
C GLU A 50 -6.78 1.37 8.79
N ARG A 51 -5.47 1.42 8.53
CA ARG A 51 -4.54 2.37 9.18
C ARG A 51 -4.80 3.84 8.83
N ILE A 52 -5.64 4.15 7.84
CA ILE A 52 -6.03 5.54 7.56
C ILE A 52 -7.13 6.01 8.53
N HIS A 53 -7.94 5.08 9.03
CA HIS A 53 -9.01 5.34 9.98
C HIS A 53 -8.49 5.41 11.42
N SER A 54 -7.31 4.84 11.64
CA SER A 54 -6.54 5.04 12.87
C SER A 54 -5.58 6.21 12.68
N ASP A 55 -5.57 7.19 13.58
CA ASP A 55 -4.54 8.27 13.60
C ASP A 55 -3.12 7.76 13.92
N ASN A 56 -2.91 6.45 13.90
CA ASN A 56 -1.65 5.80 14.17
C ASN A 56 -0.67 5.99 13.00
N LYS A 57 0.29 6.89 13.20
CA LYS A 57 1.40 7.16 12.26
C LYS A 57 2.73 6.75 12.90
N PRO A 58 3.06 5.44 12.93
CA PRO A 58 4.21 4.93 13.68
C PRO A 58 5.55 5.23 12.98
N PHE A 59 5.54 5.85 11.79
CA PHE A 59 6.73 6.15 11.02
C PHE A 59 7.02 7.66 11.00
N PRO A 60 7.66 8.21 12.06
CA PRO A 60 8.05 9.62 12.09
C PRO A 60 9.25 9.90 11.18
N CYS A 61 9.29 11.11 10.65
CA CYS A 61 10.41 11.70 9.94
C CYS A 61 10.99 12.85 10.78
N GLY A 62 12.31 13.04 10.76
CA GLY A 62 12.98 14.11 11.51
C GLY A 62 12.56 15.54 11.12
N CYS A 63 11.79 15.70 10.03
CA CYS A 63 11.18 16.98 9.63
C CYS A 63 9.83 17.27 10.34
N GLY A 64 9.43 16.45 11.32
CA GLY A 64 8.17 16.61 12.06
C GLY A 64 6.94 15.96 11.42
N LYS A 65 7.06 15.38 10.22
CA LYS A 65 5.97 14.63 9.56
C LYS A 65 5.99 13.17 10.01
N ALA A 66 4.81 12.60 10.28
CA ALA A 66 4.65 11.18 10.55
C ALA A 66 3.78 10.50 9.47
N PHE A 67 4.09 9.24 9.17
CA PHE A 67 3.42 8.47 8.14
C PHE A 67 2.82 7.20 8.73
N ALA A 68 1.68 6.76 8.17
CA ALA A 68 1.04 5.50 8.54
C ALA A 68 1.78 4.26 8.00
N ARG A 69 2.74 4.46 7.06
CA ARG A 69 3.44 3.38 6.37
C ARG A 69 4.91 3.72 6.12
N GLY A 70 5.78 2.73 6.26
CA GLY A 70 7.23 2.88 6.07
C GLY A 70 7.64 3.22 4.64
N ASP A 71 6.97 2.65 3.63
CA ASP A 71 7.23 2.97 2.22
C ASP A 71 6.84 4.42 1.86
N ALA A 72 5.80 4.96 2.50
CA ALA A 72 5.44 6.37 2.37
C ALA A 72 6.53 7.28 2.95
N LEU A 73 7.11 6.92 4.10
CA LEU A 73 8.27 7.60 4.68
C LEU A 73 9.50 7.48 3.78
N THR A 74 9.81 6.28 3.27
CA THR A 74 10.94 6.07 2.35
C THR A 74 10.81 6.93 1.10
N ARG A 75 9.62 6.98 0.50
CA ARG A 75 9.34 7.84 -0.65
C ARG A 75 9.45 9.33 -0.31
N HIS A 76 9.00 9.73 0.88
CA HIS A 76 9.15 11.10 1.37
C HIS A 76 10.62 11.50 1.50
N ARG A 77 11.44 10.63 2.12
CA ARG A 77 12.89 10.81 2.26
C ARG A 77 13.60 10.82 0.90
N ALA A 78 13.25 9.90 0.01
CA ALA A 78 13.85 9.78 -1.32
C ALA A 78 13.56 11.00 -2.22
N ARG A 79 12.44 11.69 -2.00
CA ARG A 79 12.11 12.93 -2.71
C ARG A 79 12.83 14.17 -2.19
N GLY A 80 13.65 14.04 -1.14
CA GLY A 80 14.44 15.16 -0.59
C GLY A 80 13.60 16.29 0.03
N ILE A 81 12.31 16.07 0.31
CA ILE A 81 11.36 17.10 0.81
C ILE A 81 11.53 17.32 2.33
N CYS A 82 12.68 16.95 2.89
CA CYS A 82 12.93 16.94 4.33
C CYS A 82 14.11 17.90 4.63
N SER A 83 13.82 19.09 5.13
CA SER A 83 14.84 20.10 5.49
C SER A 83 15.50 19.86 6.86
N GLY A 84 15.73 18.61 7.24
CA GLY A 84 16.41 18.23 8.47
C GLY A 84 17.58 17.32 8.16
N ALA A 85 18.74 17.91 7.87
CA ALA A 85 19.95 17.22 7.45
C ALA A 85 20.59 16.41 8.59
N ALA A 86 20.99 15.18 8.26
CA ALA A 86 22.23 14.52 8.67
C ALA A 86 22.42 13.38 7.65
N GLY A 87 23.43 13.30 6.78
CA GLY A 87 24.83 13.62 6.99
C GLY A 87 25.58 12.33 7.35
N GLY A 88 26.21 11.67 6.35
CA GLY A 88 27.20 10.58 6.49
C GLY A 88 26.63 9.23 6.96
N ARG A 89 27.00 8.08 6.41
CA ARG A 89 28.16 7.63 5.62
C ARG A 89 27.68 6.66 4.55
#